data_AF-A0A6L9MHC4-F1
#
_entry.id   AF-A0A6L9MHC4-F1
#
_cell.length_a   1.000
_cell.length_b   1.000
_cell.length_c   1.000
_cell.angle_alpha   90.00
_cell.angle_beta   90.00
_cell.angle_gamma   90.00
#
_symmetry.space_group_name_H-M   'P 1'
#
loop_
_entity.id
_entity.type
_entity.pdbx_description
1 polymer ?
#
loop_
_entity_poly.entity_id
_entity_poly.type
_entity_poly.pdbx_seq_one_letter_code
_entity_poly.pdbx_strand_id
1 'polypeptide(L)'
;MRFASTMLLSAFVTGLSALHALADGPLPFPDGRYVTDQSICGLDSAEMVDRYADTTGRFVRIIQGRTLEDGYELSCDISKVRRSGSDVTFLATCAAEGETKRINGHYVAIDEDAFAVSGSVFRRCASTPQETHADGLDADTDEIIELYADANDRCRGGSGDDPRTLGACGEREEYFTILTKRGWCYGREGEAGFQMEWHVCGPNSVRD
;
A
#
# COMPACT_ATOMS: atom_id res chain seq x y z
N MET A 1 -28.70 -67.19 29.22
CA MET A 1 -29.14 -66.18 28.24
C MET A 1 -28.39 -64.87 28.51
N ARG A 2 -27.59 -64.44 27.52
CA ARG A 2 -27.14 -63.07 27.19
C ARG A 2 -26.23 -62.29 28.18
N PHE A 3 -24.94 -62.29 27.83
CA PHE A 3 -23.96 -61.24 28.09
C PHE A 3 -24.37 -59.92 27.43
N ALA A 4 -24.07 -58.77 28.06
CA ALA A 4 -24.01 -57.48 27.41
C ALA A 4 -22.77 -56.72 27.91
N SER A 5 -21.67 -56.86 27.15
CA SER A 5 -20.50 -56.00 27.23
C SER A 5 -20.85 -54.59 26.75
N THR A 6 -20.63 -53.58 27.58
CA THR A 6 -20.67 -52.19 27.16
C THR A 6 -19.24 -51.75 26.82
N MET A 7 -18.90 -51.78 25.53
CA MET A 7 -17.71 -51.11 24.99
C MET A 7 -17.98 -49.60 24.97
N LEU A 8 -17.18 -48.83 25.71
CA LEU A 8 -17.06 -47.39 25.52
C LEU A 8 -15.84 -47.14 24.62
N LEU A 9 -16.13 -46.62 23.42
CA LEU A 9 -15.16 -46.19 22.42
C LEU A 9 -14.29 -45.05 22.97
N SER A 10 -12.98 -45.25 23.06
CA SER A 10 -12.01 -44.18 23.21
C SER A 10 -11.90 -43.42 21.88
N ALA A 11 -12.36 -42.17 21.86
CA ALA A 11 -12.14 -41.27 20.75
C ALA A 11 -10.67 -40.78 20.75
N PHE A 12 -9.92 -41.17 19.71
CA PHE A 12 -8.62 -40.61 19.40
C PHE A 12 -8.78 -39.14 19.00
N VAL A 13 -8.24 -38.22 19.80
CA VAL A 13 -8.04 -36.83 19.38
C VAL A 13 -6.79 -36.81 18.49
N THR A 14 -6.99 -36.92 17.18
CA THR A 14 -5.94 -36.64 16.20
C THR A 14 -5.66 -35.13 16.21
N GLY A 15 -4.49 -34.76 16.72
CA GLY A 15 -3.98 -33.40 16.65
C GLY A 15 -3.86 -32.96 15.19
N LEU A 16 -4.62 -31.91 14.84
CA LEU A 16 -4.51 -31.22 13.56
C LEU A 16 -3.20 -30.42 13.60
N SER A 17 -2.13 -30.97 13.01
CA SER A 17 -0.94 -30.19 12.70
C SER A 17 -1.34 -29.08 11.73
N ALA A 18 -1.34 -27.83 12.18
CA ALA A 18 -1.53 -26.68 11.31
C ALA A 18 -0.38 -26.64 10.30
N LEU A 19 -0.65 -27.11 9.08
CA LEU A 19 0.14 -26.75 7.91
C LEU A 19 0.05 -25.23 7.79
N HIS A 20 1.12 -24.54 8.19
CA HIS A 20 1.27 -23.13 7.90
C HIS A 20 1.38 -23.02 6.38
N ALA A 21 0.36 -22.44 5.77
CA ALA A 21 0.37 -22.10 4.35
C ALA A 21 1.67 -21.34 4.05
N LEU A 22 2.37 -21.76 2.99
CA LEU A 22 3.43 -20.97 2.38
C LEU A 22 2.76 -19.72 1.82
N ALA A 23 2.71 -18.65 2.61
CA ALA A 23 2.09 -17.43 2.17
C ALA A 23 2.96 -16.80 1.06
N ASP A 24 2.52 -16.92 -0.20
CA ASP A 24 2.94 -16.05 -1.31
C ASP A 24 2.33 -14.64 -1.14
N GLY A 25 2.49 -14.08 0.06
CA GLY A 25 2.01 -12.76 0.47
C GLY A 25 3.09 -11.67 0.33
N PRO A 26 2.71 -10.41 0.59
CA PRO A 26 3.64 -9.29 0.62
C PRO A 26 4.68 -9.46 1.74
N LEU A 27 5.67 -8.56 1.75
CA LEU A 27 6.55 -8.45 2.91
C LEU A 27 5.71 -8.13 4.18
N PRO A 28 6.13 -8.60 5.37
CA PRO A 28 5.37 -8.41 6.61
C PRO A 28 5.64 -7.03 7.23
N PHE A 29 5.68 -5.99 6.40
CA PHE A 29 5.89 -4.59 6.75
C PHE A 29 4.84 -3.76 6.02
N PRO A 30 4.25 -2.73 6.64
CA PRO A 30 3.31 -1.85 5.96
C PRO A 30 3.91 -1.23 4.71
N ASP A 31 3.06 -0.92 3.74
CA ASP A 31 3.47 -0.17 2.56
C ASP A 31 4.01 1.20 2.96
N GLY A 32 4.98 1.69 2.18
CA GLY A 32 5.58 3.00 2.39
C GLY A 32 7.07 3.06 2.07
N ARG A 33 7.63 4.24 2.30
CA ARG A 33 9.05 4.54 2.13
C ARG A 33 9.77 4.27 3.44
N TYR A 34 10.81 3.45 3.40
CA TYR A 34 11.70 3.16 4.51
C TYR A 34 13.06 3.76 4.23
N VAL A 35 13.62 4.43 5.22
CA VAL A 35 14.90 5.13 5.10
C VAL A 35 15.83 4.76 6.23
N THR A 36 17.13 4.82 5.95
CA THR A 36 18.17 4.69 6.97
C THR A 36 18.40 5.99 7.75
N ASP A 37 18.06 7.14 7.15
CA ASP A 37 18.10 8.47 7.76
C ASP A 37 16.74 9.14 7.56
N GLN A 38 16.04 9.42 8.67
CA GLN A 38 14.69 10.00 8.67
C GLN A 38 14.63 11.42 8.07
N SER A 39 15.76 12.13 7.94
CA SER A 39 15.81 13.42 7.25
C SER A 39 15.49 13.32 5.75
N ILE A 40 15.58 12.11 5.18
CA ILE A 40 15.26 11.83 3.77
C ILE A 40 13.74 11.79 3.52
N CYS A 41 12.92 11.61 4.56
CA CYS A 41 11.48 11.41 4.41
C CYS A 41 10.74 12.58 3.77
N GLY A 42 11.22 13.81 3.97
CA GLY A 42 10.62 15.02 3.41
C GLY A 42 11.11 15.40 2.02
N LEU A 43 12.04 14.63 1.44
CA LEU A 43 12.59 14.95 0.12
C LEU A 43 11.66 14.46 -0.98
N ASP A 44 11.44 15.33 -1.96
CA ASP A 44 10.76 14.95 -3.18
C ASP A 44 11.67 14.15 -4.13
N SER A 45 11.08 13.62 -5.20
CA SER A 45 11.78 12.83 -6.20
C SER A 45 12.96 13.56 -6.85
N ALA A 46 12.84 14.87 -7.10
CA ALA A 46 13.89 15.65 -7.74
C ALA A 46 15.04 15.93 -6.75
N GLU A 47 14.72 16.23 -5.49
CA GLU A 47 15.71 16.42 -4.43
C GLU A 47 16.47 15.13 -4.08
N MET A 48 15.77 13.98 -4.08
CA MET A 48 16.42 12.68 -3.89
C MET A 48 17.40 12.37 -5.02
N VAL A 49 17.03 12.64 -6.27
CA VAL A 49 17.92 12.45 -7.42
C VAL A 49 19.11 13.41 -7.34
N ASP A 50 18.87 14.70 -7.08
CA ASP A 50 19.94 15.71 -7.00
C ASP A 50 20.98 15.40 -5.91
N ARG A 51 20.51 14.90 -4.76
CA ARG A 51 21.37 14.67 -3.59
C ARG A 51 21.96 13.26 -3.52
N TYR A 52 21.25 12.25 -4.01
CA TYR A 52 21.56 10.85 -3.72
C TYR A 52 21.58 9.94 -4.94
N ALA A 53 21.21 10.41 -6.15
CA ALA A 53 21.24 9.71 -7.45
C ALA A 53 21.62 8.22 -7.37
N ASP A 54 22.91 7.91 -7.59
CA ASP A 54 23.48 6.56 -7.74
C ASP A 54 23.62 5.78 -6.41
N THR A 55 23.16 6.34 -5.31
CA THR A 55 23.28 5.75 -3.96
C THR A 55 21.94 5.63 -3.24
N THR A 56 20.86 6.04 -3.89
CA THR A 56 19.50 6.00 -3.32
C THR A 56 19.16 4.58 -2.86
N GLY A 57 19.54 3.57 -3.64
CA GLY A 57 19.33 2.16 -3.31
C GLY A 57 20.11 1.64 -2.11
N ARG A 58 20.98 2.44 -1.49
CA ARG A 58 21.65 2.08 -0.23
C ARG A 58 20.87 2.51 1.00
N PHE A 59 19.99 3.51 0.86
CA PHE A 59 19.41 4.21 1.99
C PHE A 59 17.89 4.26 1.96
N VAL A 60 17.25 3.93 0.83
CA VAL A 60 15.79 3.95 0.64
C VAL A 60 15.26 2.59 0.19
N ARG A 61 14.13 2.16 0.77
CA ARG A 61 13.32 1.03 0.29
C ARG A 61 11.87 1.49 0.17
N ILE A 62 11.21 1.22 -0.94
CA ILE A 62 9.78 1.48 -1.11
C ILE A 62 9.09 0.13 -1.20
N ILE A 63 8.18 -0.14 -0.26
CA ILE A 63 7.38 -1.36 -0.21
C ILE A 63 5.97 -0.98 -0.64
N GLN A 64 5.45 -1.67 -1.66
CA GLN A 64 4.07 -1.52 -2.11
C GLN A 64 3.50 -2.88 -2.49
N GLY A 65 2.75 -3.49 -1.58
CA GLY A 65 2.27 -4.86 -1.69
C GLY A 65 3.42 -5.84 -1.94
N ARG A 66 3.51 -6.37 -3.17
CA ARG A 66 4.55 -7.31 -3.58
C ARG A 66 5.72 -6.65 -4.31
N THR A 67 5.70 -5.34 -4.51
CA THR A 67 6.78 -4.61 -5.15
C THR A 67 7.74 -4.08 -4.11
N LEU A 68 9.03 -4.27 -4.37
CA LEU A 68 10.11 -3.63 -3.62
C LEU A 68 10.95 -2.79 -4.58
N GLU A 69 11.08 -1.51 -4.26
CA GLU A 69 11.94 -0.59 -4.99
C GLU A 69 13.02 -0.03 -4.07
N ASP A 70 14.12 0.41 -4.65
CA ASP A 70 15.24 1.04 -3.93
C ASP A 70 15.41 2.52 -4.31
N GLY A 71 14.36 3.14 -4.84
CA GLY A 71 14.36 4.49 -5.38
C GLY A 71 14.05 4.43 -6.88
N TYR A 72 15.09 4.49 -7.72
CA TYR A 72 14.93 4.56 -9.19
C TYR A 72 15.73 3.51 -9.95
N GLU A 73 16.56 2.73 -9.27
CA GLU A 73 17.55 1.86 -9.92
C GLU A 73 17.05 0.43 -10.07
N LEU A 74 16.25 -0.04 -9.11
CA LEU A 74 15.79 -1.41 -9.05
C LEU A 74 14.33 -1.51 -8.61
N SER A 75 13.54 -2.24 -9.39
CA SER A 75 12.18 -2.68 -9.01
C SER A 75 12.12 -4.21 -9.06
N CYS A 76 11.60 -4.80 -7.98
CA CYS A 76 11.54 -6.25 -7.78
C CYS A 76 10.13 -6.73 -7.44
N ASP A 77 9.68 -7.83 -8.05
CA ASP A 77 8.54 -8.61 -7.54
C ASP A 77 9.00 -9.53 -6.41
N ILE A 78 8.30 -9.46 -5.29
CA ILE A 78 8.54 -10.24 -4.09
C ILE A 78 7.61 -11.45 -4.07
N SER A 79 8.20 -12.61 -3.80
CA SER A 79 7.49 -13.88 -3.69
C SER A 79 8.12 -14.77 -2.61
N LYS A 80 7.46 -15.89 -2.27
CA LYS A 80 7.99 -16.90 -1.34
C LYS A 80 8.42 -16.31 0.01
N VAL A 81 7.65 -15.34 0.51
CA VAL A 81 7.92 -14.70 1.80
C VAL A 81 7.74 -15.72 2.92
N ARG A 82 8.72 -15.80 3.81
CA ARG A 82 8.68 -16.63 5.01
C ARG A 82 9.16 -15.82 6.20
N ARG A 83 8.38 -15.85 7.27
CA ARG A 83 8.74 -15.24 8.56
C ARG A 83 8.94 -16.32 9.62
N SER A 84 10.05 -16.26 10.34
CA SER A 84 10.35 -17.08 11.51
C SER A 84 10.87 -16.18 12.62
N GLY A 85 9.98 -15.72 13.50
CA GLY A 85 10.31 -14.69 14.49
C GLY A 85 10.63 -13.35 13.81
N SER A 86 11.84 -12.84 14.05
CA SER A 86 12.36 -11.63 13.41
C SER A 86 12.92 -11.89 12.01
N ASP A 87 13.26 -13.13 11.66
CA ASP A 87 13.82 -13.45 10.36
C ASP A 87 12.75 -13.45 9.27
N VAL A 88 12.94 -12.62 8.25
CA VAL A 88 12.10 -12.53 7.06
C VAL A 88 12.94 -12.90 5.86
N THR A 89 12.60 -13.98 5.18
CA THR A 89 13.25 -14.40 3.92
C THR A 89 12.26 -14.32 2.78
N PHE A 90 12.74 -13.98 1.59
CA PHE A 90 11.90 -13.83 0.41
C PHE A 90 12.71 -14.04 -0.87
N LEU A 91 12.03 -14.20 -1.99
CA LEU A 91 12.64 -14.17 -3.31
C LEU A 91 12.26 -12.85 -3.99
N ALA A 92 13.26 -12.05 -4.34
CA ALA A 92 13.14 -10.85 -5.16
C ALA A 92 13.48 -11.19 -6.61
N THR A 93 12.57 -10.88 -7.53
CA THR A 93 12.78 -11.00 -8.97
C THR A 93 12.82 -9.60 -9.57
N CYS A 94 14.02 -9.11 -9.86
CA CYS A 94 14.25 -7.72 -10.23
C CYS A 94 14.57 -7.59 -11.71
N ALA A 95 14.02 -6.56 -12.36
CA ALA A 95 14.36 -6.18 -13.72
C ALA A 95 15.46 -5.12 -13.69
N ALA A 96 16.60 -5.40 -14.31
CA ALA A 96 17.68 -4.43 -14.49
C ALA A 96 18.31 -4.61 -15.88
N GLU A 97 18.39 -3.53 -16.66
CA GLU A 97 19.09 -3.49 -17.95
C GLU A 97 18.69 -4.61 -18.96
N GLY A 98 17.41 -4.99 -18.99
CA GLY A 98 16.90 -6.02 -19.90
C GLY A 98 17.13 -7.46 -19.43
N GLU A 99 17.73 -7.66 -18.25
CA GLU A 99 17.88 -8.95 -17.59
C GLU A 99 16.98 -9.05 -16.36
N THR A 100 16.52 -10.27 -16.08
CA THR A 100 15.82 -10.59 -14.84
C THR A 100 16.78 -11.28 -13.87
N LYS A 101 17.04 -10.64 -12.73
CA LYS A 101 17.86 -11.21 -11.67
C LYS A 101 16.99 -11.72 -10.53
N ARG A 102 17.32 -12.90 -10.01
CA ARG A 102 16.64 -13.51 -8.87
C ARG A 102 17.55 -13.50 -7.66
N ILE A 103 17.11 -12.86 -6.59
CA ILE A 103 17.89 -12.61 -5.38
C ILE A 103 17.12 -13.20 -4.21
N ASN A 104 17.78 -14.01 -3.39
CA ASN A 104 17.21 -14.42 -2.11
C ASN A 104 17.41 -13.27 -1.12
N GLY A 105 16.31 -12.60 -0.76
CA GLY A 105 16.30 -11.53 0.21
C GLY A 105 16.18 -12.06 1.64
N HIS A 106 16.82 -11.33 2.55
CA HIS A 106 16.75 -11.58 3.99
C HIS A 106 16.74 -10.25 4.73
N TYR A 107 15.69 -10.01 5.51
CA TYR A 107 15.55 -8.89 6.43
C TYR A 107 15.41 -9.41 7.85
N VAL A 108 15.86 -8.61 8.82
CA VAL A 108 15.61 -8.84 10.24
C VAL A 108 14.60 -7.81 10.71
N ALA A 109 13.35 -8.23 10.96
CA ALA A 109 12.32 -7.38 11.51
C ALA A 109 12.71 -6.91 12.93
N ILE A 110 12.61 -5.59 13.17
CA ILE A 110 12.89 -4.95 14.45
C ILE A 110 11.57 -4.63 15.14
N ASP A 111 10.70 -3.91 14.45
CA ASP A 111 9.34 -3.57 14.85
C ASP A 111 8.43 -3.52 13.59
N GLU A 112 7.18 -3.09 13.73
CA GLU A 112 6.23 -3.02 12.63
C GLU A 112 6.70 -2.08 11.50
N ASP A 113 7.37 -1.00 11.86
CA ASP A 113 7.85 0.06 10.95
C ASP A 113 9.36 -0.02 10.73
N ALA A 114 10.04 -1.10 11.09
CA ALA A 114 11.48 -1.16 10.95
C ALA A 114 12.06 -2.57 10.73
N PHE A 115 13.08 -2.62 9.89
CA PHE A 115 13.86 -3.82 9.63
C PHE A 115 15.33 -3.49 9.40
N ALA A 116 16.20 -4.48 9.60
CA ALA A 116 17.61 -4.39 9.25
C ALA A 116 17.93 -5.22 8.01
N VAL A 117 18.80 -4.69 7.16
CA VAL A 117 19.42 -5.39 6.03
C VAL A 117 20.87 -4.97 5.91
N SER A 118 21.77 -5.94 5.77
CA SER A 118 23.21 -5.70 5.57
C SER A 118 23.85 -4.71 6.57
N GLY A 119 23.40 -4.71 7.82
CA GLY A 119 23.91 -3.84 8.88
C GLY A 119 23.28 -2.44 8.97
N SER A 120 22.43 -2.06 8.02
CA SER A 120 21.66 -0.82 8.07
C SER A 120 20.25 -1.07 8.62
N VAL A 121 19.78 -0.18 9.49
CA VAL A 121 18.39 -0.16 9.95
C VAL A 121 17.59 0.76 9.03
N PHE A 122 16.53 0.22 8.45
CA PHE A 122 15.54 0.94 7.68
C PHE A 122 14.31 1.12 8.56
N ARG A 123 13.90 2.36 8.74
CA ARG A 123 12.67 2.69 9.45
C ARG A 123 11.73 3.36 8.46
N ARG A 124 10.45 2.97 8.48
CA ARG A 124 9.40 3.61 7.70
C ARG A 124 9.50 5.09 8.01
N CYS A 125 9.60 5.91 6.98
CA CYS A 125 9.19 7.29 7.12
C CYS A 125 7.82 7.24 7.78
N ALA A 126 7.62 8.03 8.83
CA ALA A 126 6.26 8.19 9.30
C ALA A 126 5.43 8.50 8.05
N SER A 127 4.44 7.64 7.73
CA SER A 127 3.15 8.22 7.38
C SER A 127 2.91 9.07 8.61
N THR A 128 3.23 10.36 8.51
CA THR A 128 3.22 11.35 9.60
C THR A 128 2.09 10.96 10.54
N PRO A 129 2.28 10.87 11.87
CA PRO A 129 1.37 10.17 12.76
C PRO A 129 -0.05 10.64 12.52
N GLN A 130 -0.81 9.94 11.69
CA GLN A 130 -2.01 10.49 11.09
C GLN A 130 -1.85 11.98 10.71
N GLU A 131 -1.38 12.33 9.50
CA GLU A 131 -1.65 13.70 9.08
C GLU A 131 -3.15 13.88 9.19
N THR A 132 -3.57 14.67 10.17
CA THR A 132 -4.63 15.62 9.94
C THR A 132 -4.18 16.34 8.69
N HIS A 133 -4.55 15.79 7.54
CA HIS A 133 -4.32 16.39 6.27
C HIS A 133 -4.81 17.83 6.42
N ALA A 134 -4.09 18.83 5.90
CA ALA A 134 -4.51 20.23 6.04
C ALA A 134 -5.94 20.48 5.47
N ASP A 135 -6.50 19.49 4.78
CA ASP A 135 -7.85 19.39 4.29
C ASP A 135 -8.91 18.91 5.31
N GLY A 136 -8.51 18.41 6.48
CA GLY A 136 -9.39 18.07 7.60
C GLY A 136 -9.96 16.64 7.58
N LEU A 137 -9.61 15.81 6.60
CA LEU A 137 -10.12 14.44 6.49
C LEU A 137 -9.04 13.39 6.71
N ASP A 138 -9.32 12.49 7.62
CA ASP A 138 -8.42 11.45 8.10
C ASP A 138 -8.69 10.09 7.43
N ALA A 139 -8.67 10.12 6.11
CA ALA A 139 -8.85 8.98 5.21
C ALA A 139 -7.71 9.00 4.19
N ASP A 140 -7.26 7.83 3.73
CA ASP A 140 -6.27 7.79 2.65
C ASP A 140 -6.88 8.24 1.31
N THR A 141 -6.04 8.51 0.32
CA THR A 141 -6.51 9.05 -0.97
C THR A 141 -7.41 8.09 -1.72
N ASP A 142 -7.12 6.77 -1.68
CA ASP A 142 -7.91 5.77 -2.42
C ASP A 142 -9.30 5.64 -1.78
N GLU A 143 -9.38 5.69 -0.45
CA GLU A 143 -10.63 5.75 0.31
C GLU A 143 -11.46 6.98 -0.08
N ILE A 144 -10.84 8.15 -0.24
CA ILE A 144 -11.56 9.37 -0.64
C ILE A 144 -12.04 9.28 -2.10
N ILE A 145 -11.31 8.62 -2.99
CA ILE A 145 -11.76 8.34 -4.36
C ILE A 145 -13.01 7.45 -4.36
N GLU A 146 -13.05 6.43 -3.51
CA GLU A 146 -14.23 5.56 -3.34
C GLU A 146 -15.43 6.33 -2.76
N LEU A 147 -15.20 7.14 -1.72
CA LEU A 147 -16.22 8.01 -1.12
C LEU A 147 -16.77 9.03 -2.12
N TYR A 148 -15.89 9.62 -2.95
CA TYR A 148 -16.29 10.48 -4.06
C TYR A 148 -17.17 9.74 -5.05
N ALA A 149 -16.81 8.52 -5.45
CA ALA A 149 -17.57 7.74 -6.43
C ALA A 149 -19.00 7.45 -5.91
N ASP A 150 -19.13 7.00 -4.67
CA ASP A 150 -20.44 6.77 -4.04
C ASP A 150 -21.28 8.06 -3.93
N ALA A 151 -20.68 9.15 -3.45
CA ALA A 151 -21.36 10.45 -3.36
C ALA A 151 -21.78 10.98 -4.74
N ASN A 152 -20.94 10.81 -5.76
CA ASN A 152 -21.24 11.20 -7.13
C ASN A 152 -22.40 10.39 -7.73
N ASP A 153 -22.44 9.08 -7.51
CA ASP A 153 -23.53 8.22 -7.97
C ASP A 153 -24.86 8.62 -7.31
N ARG A 154 -24.86 8.86 -5.99
CA ARG A 154 -26.04 9.35 -5.26
C ARG A 154 -26.47 10.73 -5.72
N CYS A 155 -25.54 11.63 -6.01
CA CYS A 155 -25.81 12.97 -6.52
C CYS A 155 -26.42 12.94 -7.93
N ARG A 156 -25.84 12.16 -8.86
CA ARG A 156 -26.29 12.10 -10.27
C ARG A 156 -27.52 11.24 -10.48
N GLY A 157 -27.74 10.24 -9.62
CA GLY A 157 -28.87 9.32 -9.70
C GLY A 157 -30.11 9.77 -8.92
N GLY A 158 -30.02 10.82 -8.11
CA GLY A 158 -31.09 11.29 -7.23
C GLY A 158 -32.00 12.38 -7.81
N SER A 159 -33.07 12.74 -7.07
CA SER A 159 -33.98 13.84 -7.45
C SER A 159 -33.39 15.18 -7.04
N GLY A 160 -33.40 16.17 -7.94
CA GLY A 160 -32.75 17.47 -7.70
C GLY A 160 -33.35 18.33 -6.59
N ASP A 161 -34.55 18.00 -6.12
CA ASP A 161 -35.25 18.64 -5.00
C ASP A 161 -35.26 17.80 -3.71
N ASP A 162 -34.71 16.58 -3.74
CA ASP A 162 -34.59 15.74 -2.55
C ASP A 162 -33.41 16.22 -1.70
N PRO A 163 -33.62 16.59 -0.42
CA PRO A 163 -32.55 17.00 0.49
C PRO A 163 -31.40 15.98 0.59
N ARG A 164 -31.67 14.69 0.42
CA ARG A 164 -30.65 13.63 0.45
C ARG A 164 -29.75 13.68 -0.78
N THR A 165 -30.30 13.99 -1.95
CA THR A 165 -29.53 14.17 -3.18
C THR A 165 -28.68 15.42 -3.09
N LEU A 166 -29.22 16.53 -2.56
CA LEU A 166 -28.46 17.75 -2.31
C LEU A 166 -27.30 17.51 -1.33
N GLY A 167 -27.52 16.73 -0.27
CA GLY A 167 -26.48 16.31 0.67
C GLY A 167 -25.36 15.51 -0.01
N ALA A 168 -25.71 14.52 -0.82
CA ALA A 168 -24.73 13.73 -1.58
C ALA A 168 -23.93 14.58 -2.58
N CYS A 169 -24.58 15.57 -3.22
CA CYS A 169 -23.86 16.51 -4.07
C CYS A 169 -22.87 17.38 -3.27
N GLY A 170 -23.23 17.79 -2.05
CA GLY A 170 -22.31 18.49 -1.14
C GLY A 170 -21.10 17.64 -0.75
N GLU A 171 -21.32 16.39 -0.35
CA GLU A 171 -20.25 15.42 -0.05
C GLU A 171 -19.31 15.22 -1.25
N ARG A 172 -19.87 15.09 -2.46
CA ARG A 172 -19.08 14.98 -3.70
C ARG A 172 -18.10 16.16 -3.87
N GLU A 173 -18.59 17.39 -3.69
CA GLU A 173 -17.75 18.60 -3.83
C GLU A 173 -16.65 18.68 -2.76
N GLU A 174 -16.96 18.23 -1.54
CA GLU A 174 -15.98 18.18 -0.45
C GLU A 174 -14.84 17.19 -0.76
N TYR A 175 -15.18 15.96 -1.15
CA TYR A 175 -14.18 14.96 -1.54
C TYR A 175 -13.38 15.40 -2.76
N PHE A 176 -14.02 16.01 -3.76
CA PHE A 176 -13.32 16.59 -4.91
C PHE A 176 -12.28 17.61 -4.47
N THR A 177 -12.68 18.56 -3.61
CA THR A 177 -11.80 19.60 -3.06
C THR A 177 -10.61 19.01 -2.31
N ILE A 178 -10.86 17.98 -1.48
CA ILE A 178 -9.82 17.28 -0.73
C ILE A 178 -8.81 16.63 -1.69
N LEU A 179 -9.30 15.87 -2.68
CA LEU A 179 -8.44 15.22 -3.68
C LEU A 179 -7.60 16.24 -4.46
N THR A 180 -8.19 17.37 -4.86
CA THR A 180 -7.44 18.46 -5.51
C THR A 180 -6.35 19.04 -4.61
N LYS A 181 -6.63 19.28 -3.32
CA LYS A 181 -5.61 19.74 -2.35
C LYS A 181 -4.46 18.73 -2.20
N ARG A 182 -4.75 17.44 -2.38
CA ARG A 182 -3.77 16.35 -2.37
C ARG A 182 -3.07 16.14 -3.72
N GLY A 183 -3.32 16.98 -4.72
CA GLY A 183 -2.66 16.91 -6.03
C GLY A 183 -3.27 15.89 -6.99
N TRP A 184 -4.54 15.54 -6.80
CA TRP A 184 -5.31 14.68 -7.71
C TRP A 184 -6.28 15.48 -8.58
N CYS A 185 -6.39 15.07 -9.83
CA CYS A 185 -7.19 15.71 -10.86
C CYS A 185 -8.16 14.70 -11.46
N TYR A 186 -9.35 15.15 -11.84
CA TYR A 186 -10.37 14.31 -12.47
C TYR A 186 -10.43 14.57 -13.97
N GLY A 187 -9.89 13.62 -14.75
CA GLY A 187 -9.86 13.70 -16.20
C GLY A 187 -8.73 14.53 -16.80
N ARG A 188 -8.50 14.29 -18.09
CA ARG A 188 -7.48 14.93 -18.92
C ARG A 188 -8.11 15.79 -20.01
N GLU A 189 -7.33 16.74 -20.51
CA GLU A 189 -7.74 17.58 -21.64
C GLU A 189 -8.17 16.73 -22.85
N GLY A 190 -9.36 17.01 -23.38
CA GLY A 190 -9.91 16.32 -24.54
C GLY A 190 -10.66 15.02 -24.25
N GLU A 191 -10.72 14.56 -23.00
CA GLU A 191 -11.55 13.42 -22.61
C GLU A 191 -13.04 13.80 -22.54
N ALA A 192 -13.90 12.89 -22.98
CA ALA A 192 -15.32 12.99 -22.72
C ALA A 192 -15.59 12.65 -21.25
N GLY A 193 -16.63 13.22 -20.64
CA GLY A 193 -16.89 13.04 -19.20
C GLY A 193 -17.05 11.60 -18.71
N PHE A 194 -17.40 10.64 -19.59
CA PHE A 194 -17.47 9.22 -19.23
C PHE A 194 -16.10 8.49 -19.24
N GLN A 195 -15.07 9.14 -19.76
CA GLN A 195 -13.70 8.64 -19.83
C GLN A 195 -12.83 9.17 -18.68
N MET A 196 -13.28 10.25 -18.04
CA MET A 196 -12.53 10.91 -16.98
C MET A 196 -12.44 10.01 -15.76
N GLU A 197 -11.24 9.95 -15.21
CA GLU A 197 -10.90 9.20 -14.00
C GLU A 197 -10.02 10.06 -13.08
N TRP A 198 -9.97 9.70 -11.80
CA TRP A 198 -9.03 10.31 -10.87
C TRP A 198 -7.60 9.86 -11.19
N HIS A 199 -6.69 10.82 -11.26
CA HIS A 199 -5.27 10.54 -11.43
C HIS A 199 -4.42 11.63 -10.76
N VAL A 200 -3.15 11.33 -10.49
CA VAL A 200 -2.18 12.34 -10.05
C VAL A 200 -2.11 13.46 -11.10
N CYS A 201 -2.20 14.71 -10.66
CA CYS A 201 -2.19 15.87 -11.55
C CYS A 201 -0.87 15.96 -12.33
N GLY A 202 -0.96 15.92 -13.66
CA GLY A 202 0.11 16.21 -14.62
C GLY A 202 -0.18 17.42 -15.53
N PRO A 203 0.65 17.68 -16.55
CA PRO A 203 0.50 18.82 -17.46
C PRO A 203 -0.85 18.88 -18.20
N ASN A 204 -1.39 17.72 -18.59
CA ASN A 204 -2.62 17.62 -19.40
C ASN A 204 -3.87 17.36 -18.55
N SER A 205 -3.84 17.69 -17.26
CA SER A 205 -4.98 17.44 -16.36
C SER A 205 -5.93 18.61 -16.40
N VAL A 206 -7.23 18.32 -16.33
CA VAL A 206 -8.23 19.36 -16.07
C VAL A 206 -8.04 19.88 -14.63
N ARG A 207 -8.06 21.20 -14.44
CA ARG A 207 -7.77 21.88 -13.16
C ARG A 207 -8.80 22.96 -12.79
N ASP A 208 -9.97 22.90 -13.41
CA ASP A 208 -11.02 23.90 -13.24
C ASP A 208 -11.78 23.76 -11.91
#